data_AF-A0A9X6U535-F1
#
_entry.id   AF-A0A9X6U535-F1
#
_cell.length_a   1.000
_cell.length_b   1.000
_cell.length_c   1.000
_cell.angle_alpha   90.00
_cell.angle_beta   90.00
_cell.angle_gamma   90.00
#
_symmetry.space_group_name_H-M   'P 1'
#
loop_
_entity.id
_entity.type
_entity.pdbx_description
1 polymer ?
#
loop_
_entity_poly.entity_id
_entity_poly.type
_entity_poly.pdbx_seq_one_letter_code
_entity_poly.pdbx_strand_id
1 'polypeptide(L)' 'MVGKLSFTFNKIRKDYIQMLVGRKRPSWAPVKRKLVRVPHRAGALFLHTETEERRIDVPLVIKAAKDMADLQKIKEDLAD' A
#
# COMPACT_ATOMS: atom_id res chain seq x y z
N MET A 1 -13.74 -12.16 -18.04
CA MET A 1 -13.15 -13.21 -17.18
C MET A 1 -12.11 -12.55 -16.29
N VAL A 2 -12.45 -12.21 -15.04
CA VAL A 2 -11.49 -11.57 -14.11
C VAL A 2 -10.60 -12.69 -13.55
N GLY A 3 -9.35 -12.76 -14.01
CA GLY A 3 -8.39 -13.72 -13.47
C GLY A 3 -8.26 -13.55 -11.96
N LYS A 4 -8.27 -14.65 -11.19
CA LYS A 4 -8.06 -14.61 -9.75
C LYS A 4 -6.67 -14.01 -9.47
N LEU A 5 -6.64 -12.77 -9.02
CA LEU A 5 -5.43 -12.07 -8.64
C LEU A 5 -4.94 -12.62 -7.29
N SER A 6 -3.72 -13.15 -7.26
CA SER A 6 -3.10 -13.65 -6.04
C SER A 6 -2.25 -12.58 -5.36
N PHE A 7 -2.22 -12.58 -4.03
CA PHE A 7 -1.35 -11.74 -3.22
C PHE A 7 -0.26 -12.58 -2.56
N THR A 8 0.97 -12.08 -2.57
CA THR A 8 2.11 -12.71 -1.92
C THR A 8 2.91 -11.61 -1.25
N PHE A 9 3.20 -11.80 0.04
CA PHE A 9 4.01 -10.88 0.83
C PHE A 9 5.04 -11.70 1.60
N ASN A 10 6.30 -11.26 1.59
CA ASN A 10 7.40 -11.96 2.24
C ASN A 10 7.49 -13.47 1.92
N LYS A 11 7.27 -13.84 0.64
CA LYS A 11 7.20 -15.24 0.16
C LYS A 11 6.03 -16.07 0.75
N ILE A 12 5.18 -15.48 1.57
CA ILE A 12 3.98 -16.13 2.12
C ILE A 12 2.80 -15.82 1.21
N ARG A 13 2.02 -16.87 0.91
CA ARG A 13 0.77 -16.79 0.19
C ARG A 13 -0.30 -17.49 1.01
N LYS A 14 -1.39 -16.79 1.29
CA LYS A 14 -2.54 -17.32 2.01
C LYS A 14 -3.71 -17.47 1.03
N ASP A 15 -4.36 -18.63 1.00
CA ASP A 15 -5.39 -18.94 -0.01
C ASP A 15 -6.73 -18.24 0.24
N TYR A 16 -6.97 -17.83 1.48
CA TYR A 16 -8.13 -17.05 1.88
C TYR A 16 -8.01 -15.57 1.51
N ILE A 17 -6.83 -15.07 1.11
CA ILE A 17 -6.66 -13.69 0.66
C ILE A 17 -6.88 -13.61 -0.85
N GLN A 18 -7.84 -12.79 -1.26
CA GLN A 18 -8.08 -12.46 -2.65
C GLN A 18 -7.78 -11.00 -2.91
N MET A 19 -6.90 -10.73 -3.88
CA MET A 19 -6.63 -9.36 -4.31
C MET A 19 -7.74 -8.89 -5.26
N LEU A 20 -8.25 -7.68 -5.02
CA LEU A 20 -9.21 -7.04 -5.90
C LEU A 20 -8.49 -6.25 -7.01
N VAL A 21 -9.26 -5.91 -8.05
CA VAL A 21 -8.81 -4.98 -9.10
C VAL A 21 -8.73 -3.57 -8.50
N GLY A 22 -7.76 -2.76 -8.95
CA GLY A 22 -7.63 -1.35 -8.53
C GLY A 22 -6.43 -1.04 -7.64
N ARG A 23 -5.41 -1.91 -7.59
CA ARG A 23 -4.16 -1.61 -6.86
C ARG A 23 -3.51 -0.31 -7.37
N LYS A 24 -3.17 0.59 -6.45
CA LYS A 24 -2.37 1.78 -6.76
C LYS A 24 -0.91 1.45 -6.50
N ARG A 25 -0.17 1.17 -7.56
CA ARG A 25 1.27 0.90 -7.51
C ARG A 25 2.00 1.97 -8.32
N PRO A 26 2.29 3.15 -7.73
CA PRO A 26 3.09 4.15 -8.41
C PRO A 26 4.45 3.57 -8.76
N SER A 27 4.97 3.90 -9.94
CA SER A 27 6.26 3.42 -10.41
C SER A 27 7.42 4.00 -9.59
N TRP A 28 7.26 5.21 -9.05
CA TRP A 28 8.29 5.92 -8.28
C TRP A 28 7.83 6.23 -6.86
N ALA A 29 8.80 6.33 -5.95
CA ALA A 29 8.59 6.92 -4.64
C ALA A 29 8.28 8.42 -4.78
N PRO A 30 7.38 8.99 -3.97
CA PRO A 30 7.13 10.43 -3.98
C PRO A 30 8.41 11.20 -3.63
N VAL A 31 8.62 12.33 -4.30
CA VAL A 31 9.78 13.18 -4.10
C VAL A 31 9.31 14.53 -3.56
N LYS A 32 9.78 14.89 -2.36
CA LYS A 32 9.46 16.15 -1.71
C LYS A 32 10.68 17.05 -1.72
N ARG A 33 10.54 18.26 -2.27
CA ARG A 33 11.61 19.25 -2.33
C ARG A 33 11.39 20.29 -1.25
N LYS A 34 12.39 20.47 -0.39
CA LYS A 34 12.36 21.51 0.65
C LYS A 34 12.87 22.81 0.05
N LEU A 35 12.00 23.81 0.04
CA LEU A 35 12.26 25.12 -0.55
C LEU A 35 12.02 26.21 0.50
N VAL A 36 12.91 27.18 0.59
CA VAL A 36 12.73 28.38 1.43
C VAL A 36 12.21 29.52 0.57
N ARG A 37 11.07 30.08 0.98
CA ARG A 37 10.48 31.27 0.34
C ARG A 37 10.63 32.45 1.30
N VAL A 38 11.09 33.57 0.77
CA VAL A 38 11.22 34.83 1.50
C VAL A 38 10.17 35.79 0.96
N PRO A 39 9.43 36.51 1.80
CA PRO A 39 8.48 37.53 1.34
C PRO A 39 9.15 38.53 0.39
N HIS A 40 8.44 38.95 -0.65
CA HIS A 40 8.91 39.92 -1.66
C HIS A 40 10.11 39.46 -2.52
N ARG A 41 10.51 38.19 -2.45
CA ARG A 41 11.52 37.61 -3.36
C ARG A 41 10.84 36.61 -4.29
N ALA A 42 10.97 36.84 -5.60
CA ALA A 42 10.50 35.88 -6.59
C ALA A 42 11.30 34.57 -6.50
N GLY A 43 10.59 33.44 -6.59
CA GLY A 43 11.19 32.10 -6.52
C GLY A 43 11.35 31.54 -5.11
N ALA A 44 12.17 30.50 -4.98
CA ALA A 44 12.49 29.85 -3.73
C ALA A 44 13.92 29.33 -3.75
N LEU A 45 14.60 29.36 -2.59
CA LEU A 45 15.92 28.75 -2.44
C LEU A 45 15.74 27.24 -2.20
N PHE A 46 16.39 26.43 -3.01
CA PHE A 46 16.44 24.98 -2.82
C PHE A 46 17.32 24.63 -1.62
N LEU A 47 16.79 23.86 -0.67
CA LEU A 47 17.58 23.32 0.44
C LEU A 47 18.04 21.90 0.10
N HIS A 48 17.09 20.99 -0.07
CA HIS A 48 17.36 19.59 -0.37
C HIS A 48 16.11 18.86 -0.88
N THR A 49 16.33 17.62 -1.32
CA THR A 49 15.26 16.72 -1.77
C THR A 49 15.18 15.53 -0.81
N GLU A 50 13.96 15.17 -0.42
CA GLU A 50 13.65 13.99 0.39
C GLU A 50 12.83 13.03 -0.47
N THR A 51 13.18 11.74 -0.41
CA THR A 51 12.40 10.67 -1.03
C THR A 51 11.51 10.06 0.04
N GLU A 52 10.19 10.14 -0.15
CA GLU A 52 9.22 9.61 0.79
C GLU A 52 8.97 8.11 0.56
N GLU A 53 8.28 7.48 1.50
CA GLU A 53 7.91 6.07 1.39
C GLU A 53 6.96 5.84 0.21
N ARG A 54 7.30 4.84 -0.62
CA ARG A 54 6.43 4.43 -1.72
C ARG A 54 5.32 3.51 -1.20
N ARG A 55 4.22 4.13 -0.78
CA ARG A 55 3.01 3.41 -0.39
C ARG A 55 2.40 2.69 -1.60
N ILE A 56 2.06 1.41 -1.43
CA ILE A 56 1.33 0.59 -2.42
C ILE A 56 0.00 0.20 -1.78
N ASP A 57 -1.08 0.78 -2.28
CA ASP A 57 -2.42 0.43 -1.79
C ASP A 57 -2.94 -0.77 -2.58
N VAL A 58 -3.08 -1.89 -1.88
CA VAL A 58 -3.59 -3.15 -2.44
C VAL A 58 -4.95 -3.44 -1.81
N PRO A 59 -6.04 -3.40 -2.59
CA PRO A 59 -7.35 -3.80 -2.08
C PRO A 59 -7.39 -5.33 -1.94
N LEU A 60 -7.65 -5.81 -0.73
CA LEU A 60 -7.73 -7.23 -0.39
C LEU A 60 -9.12 -7.57 0.18
N VAL A 61 -9.59 -8.77 -0.12
CA VAL A 61 -10.77 -9.37 0.49
C VAL A 61 -10.37 -10.70 1.10
N ILE A 62 -10.81 -10.92 2.34
CA ILE A 62 -10.73 -12.21 2.99
C ILE A 62 -11.96 -13.00 2.55
N LYS A 63 -11.74 -14.13 1.88
CA LYS A 63 -12.82 -15.08 1.59
C LYS A 63 -13.33 -15.61 2.92
N ALA A 64 -14.55 -15.26 3.27
CA ALA A 64 -15.14 -15.65 4.53
C ALA A 64 -15.21 -17.18 4.64
N ALA A 65 -14.77 -17.70 5.79
CA ALA A 65 -15.24 -18.99 6.28
C ALA A 65 -16.68 -18.83 6.79
N LYS A 66 -17.42 -19.94 6.87
CA LYS A 66 -18.88 -19.95 7.04
C LYS A 66 -19.35 -19.28 8.35
N ASP A 67 -18.49 -19.17 9.36
CA ASP A 67 -18.83 -18.75 10.71
C ASP A 67 -17.92 -17.64 11.27
N MET A 68 -18.45 -16.85 12.21
CA MET A 68 -17.72 -15.74 12.86
C MET A 68 -16.49 -16.21 13.65
N ALA A 69 -16.51 -17.44 14.18
CA ALA A 69 -15.39 -18.02 14.91
C ALA A 69 -14.16 -18.25 14.03
N ASP A 70 -14.37 -18.67 12.77
CA ASP A 70 -13.27 -18.91 11.83
C ASP A 70 -12.65 -17.60 11.33
N LEU A 71 -13.44 -16.51 11.26
CA LEU A 71 -12.90 -15.18 10.97
C LEU A 71 -11.93 -14.71 12.06
N GLN A 72 -12.15 -15.06 13.34
CA GLN A 72 -11.21 -14.71 14.40
C GLN A 72 -9.87 -15.45 14.24
N LYS A 73 -9.91 -16.75 13.92
CA LYS A 73 -8.70 -17.54 13.66
C LYS A 73 -7.92 -17.01 12.45
N ILE A 74 -8.62 -16.65 11.36
CA ILE A 74 -7.98 -16.08 10.16
C ILE A 74 -7.36 -14.71 10.47
N LYS A 75 -7.99 -13.91 11.34
CA LYS A 75 -7.45 -12.63 11.77
C LYS A 75 -6.15 -12.80 12.56
N GLU A 76 -6.09 -13.80 13.44
CA GLU A 76 -4.87 -14.15 14.18
C GLU A 76 -3.77 -14.63 13.21
N ASP A 77 -4.09 -15.57 12.31
CA ASP A 77 -3.15 -16.08 11.29
C ASP A 77 -2.66 -15.03 10.26
N LEU A 78 -3.38 -13.91 10.12
CA LEU A 78 -3.00 -12.79 9.27
C LEU A 78 -2.06 -11.80 10.00
N ALA A 79 -2.14 -11.75 11.33
CA ALA A 79 -1.29 -10.91 12.15
C ALA A 79 0.10 -11.52 12.38
N ASP A 80 0.19 -12.85 12.32
CA ASP A 80 1.43 -13.64 12.36
C ASP A 80 2.22 -13.61 11.03
#